data_AF-A0A953TW38-F1
#
_entry.id   AF-A0A953TW38-F1
#
_cell.length_a   1.000
_cell.length_b   1.000
_cell.length_c   1.000
_cell.angle_alpha   90.00
_cell.angle_beta   90.00
_cell.angle_gamma   90.00
#
_symmetry.space_group_name_H-M   'P 1'
#
loop_
_entity.id
_entity.type
_entity.pdbx_description
1 polymer ?
#
loop_
_entity_poly.entity_id
_entity_poly.type
_entity_poly.pdbx_seq_one_letter_code
_entity_poly.pdbx_strand_id
1 'polypeptide(L)'
;MQTLPTLGADTLAFAISPNGLIAGYARDGSVTAAESPAVVWDDGRLIRLTPGQALGINDAGQVVGFQTSTNRAALWDLSGNVQDLGTLGGSYSRATAISPSGQVVGVADTATSSHAFLWDPETGMQDLGTPPGISGSGANAISGPLIVGSADGRAFLYDARQGQMIDLNTQLPAGSGWVLTSANGVNAHGQIVGVGAHNGRTRGFVLTPNPSRQSVAWMNAVNVTATAGSLQKSDDCEGCQDAGATSQQQLTSGDGYVEFTASETTTIRGVALSHGNTDTSGADLDFAIALWKDDGWASVYEAGEYKADLGQYTTGDVFRIGVEDGLVKYSQNGVVGYTSDTPPAYPLLVDTTLWNDNATISNAVISGSALATSVVWSALANATASGNDLQKSGGCDGCADAGAISQQQIASGDGYVMFTAVDATTNRSAGLSSGNTDTSAADIDFAIALASDGTAAVYEAGAWQANLGAYAAGDVFRVAVEVGVVKYYRNATLVYTSTTAPAYPLLVDTSLSSVNATINNVVMAGIPQ
;
A
#
# COMPACT_ATOMS: atom_id res chain seq x y z
N MET A 1 -12.97 6.66 37.88
CA MET A 1 -13.22 5.20 37.86
C MET A 1 -14.69 4.99 38.19
N GLN A 2 -15.44 4.33 37.31
CA GLN A 2 -16.87 4.07 37.47
C GLN A 2 -17.08 2.55 37.55
N THR A 3 -17.93 2.11 38.48
CA THR A 3 -18.32 0.71 38.62
C THR A 3 -19.50 0.40 37.69
N LEU A 4 -19.42 -0.71 36.94
CA LEU A 4 -20.51 -1.17 36.08
C LEU A 4 -21.61 -1.86 36.90
N PRO A 5 -22.90 -1.62 36.59
CA PRO A 5 -24.02 -2.32 37.24
C PRO A 5 -23.96 -3.85 37.08
N THR A 6 -24.52 -4.57 38.06
CA THR A 6 -24.56 -6.04 38.12
C THR A 6 -25.99 -6.59 38.16
N LEU A 7 -26.16 -7.89 37.92
CA LEU A 7 -27.39 -8.67 38.13
C LEU A 7 -27.40 -9.44 39.46
N GLY A 8 -26.60 -9.00 40.44
CA GLY A 8 -26.56 -9.56 41.79
C GLY A 8 -25.30 -10.37 42.11
N ALA A 9 -24.35 -10.46 41.18
CA ALA A 9 -23.05 -11.10 41.39
C ALA A 9 -21.93 -10.40 40.59
N ASP A 10 -21.04 -11.15 39.94
CA ASP A 10 -19.85 -10.63 39.25
C ASP A 10 -20.17 -10.06 37.86
N THR A 11 -19.37 -9.08 37.42
CA THR A 11 -19.42 -8.50 36.07
C THR A 11 -18.05 -8.51 35.43
N LEU A 12 -17.99 -8.83 34.13
CA LEU A 12 -16.78 -8.78 33.30
C LEU A 12 -17.08 -7.95 32.06
N ALA A 13 -16.24 -6.94 31.79
CA ALA A 13 -16.30 -6.14 30.56
C ALA A 13 -15.15 -6.56 29.64
N PHE A 14 -15.46 -6.84 28.37
CA PHE A 14 -14.49 -7.36 27.41
C PHE A 14 -14.23 -6.41 26.24
N ALA A 15 -15.21 -5.61 25.85
CA ALA A 15 -15.10 -4.70 24.72
C ALA A 15 -15.78 -3.36 24.98
N ILE A 16 -15.31 -2.33 24.28
CA ILE A 16 -15.90 -1.00 24.24
C ILE A 16 -15.91 -0.52 22.79
N SER A 17 -17.04 0.01 22.33
CA SER A 17 -17.15 0.65 21.01
C SER A 17 -16.65 2.10 21.07
N PRO A 18 -16.26 2.71 19.93
CA PRO A 18 -15.90 4.13 19.86
C PRO A 18 -16.93 5.10 20.45
N ASN A 19 -18.23 4.81 20.33
CA ASN A 19 -19.29 5.61 20.94
C ASN A 19 -19.54 5.32 22.44
N GLY A 20 -18.76 4.43 23.06
CA GLY A 20 -18.75 4.22 24.50
C GLY A 20 -19.67 3.11 25.02
N LEU A 21 -20.30 2.31 24.15
CA LEU A 21 -21.04 1.12 24.56
C LEU A 21 -20.06 0.04 25.04
N ILE A 22 -20.35 -0.58 26.18
CA ILE A 22 -19.48 -1.59 26.77
C ILE A 22 -20.17 -2.94 26.71
N ALA A 23 -19.51 -3.97 26.19
CA ALA A 23 -20.05 -5.32 26.12
C ALA A 23 -19.31 -6.28 27.06
N GLY A 24 -20.08 -7.23 27.60
CA GLY A 24 -19.53 -8.30 28.42
C GLY A 24 -20.57 -9.24 28.98
N TYR A 25 -20.40 -9.60 30.23
CA TYR A 25 -21.25 -10.57 30.91
C TYR A 25 -21.48 -10.17 32.37
N ALA A 26 -22.71 -10.38 32.84
CA ALA A 26 -23.09 -10.18 34.24
C ALA A 26 -23.71 -11.45 34.80
N ARG A 27 -23.15 -11.95 35.91
CA ARG A 27 -23.71 -13.08 36.64
C ARG A 27 -25.00 -12.67 37.34
N ASP A 28 -26.03 -13.47 37.12
CA ASP A 28 -27.26 -13.41 37.89
C ASP A 28 -27.20 -14.53 38.93
N GLY A 29 -27.06 -14.15 40.20
CA GLY A 29 -26.88 -15.10 41.32
C GLY A 29 -28.09 -16.01 41.57
N SER A 30 -29.21 -15.78 40.88
CA SER A 30 -30.41 -16.62 40.94
C SER A 30 -30.45 -17.74 39.90
N VAL A 31 -29.53 -17.73 38.92
CA VAL A 31 -29.47 -18.73 37.84
C VAL A 31 -28.07 -19.34 37.73
N THR A 32 -27.93 -20.38 36.92
CA THR A 32 -26.60 -20.97 36.68
C THR A 32 -25.71 -20.02 35.88
N ALA A 33 -24.39 -20.24 35.92
CA ALA A 33 -23.45 -19.44 35.11
C ALA A 33 -23.74 -19.52 33.60
N ALA A 34 -24.25 -20.67 33.13
CA ALA A 34 -24.63 -20.90 31.75
C ALA A 34 -25.95 -20.18 31.35
N GLU A 35 -26.79 -19.82 32.32
CA GLU A 35 -28.05 -19.09 32.11
C GLU A 35 -27.91 -17.58 32.31
N SER A 36 -26.75 -17.14 32.81
CA SER A 36 -26.50 -15.71 32.98
C SER A 36 -26.32 -15.02 31.62
N PRO A 37 -26.83 -13.78 31.48
CA PRO A 37 -26.91 -13.13 30.19
C PRO A 37 -25.59 -12.48 29.74
N ALA A 38 -25.40 -12.46 28.43
CA ALA A 38 -24.58 -11.43 27.81
C ALA A 38 -25.23 -10.06 28.08
N VAL A 39 -24.43 -9.02 28.27
CA VAL A 39 -24.95 -7.68 28.60
C VAL A 39 -24.21 -6.59 27.86
N VAL A 40 -24.92 -5.47 27.70
CA VAL A 40 -24.35 -4.19 27.29
C VAL A 40 -24.55 -3.18 28.42
N TRP A 41 -23.52 -2.38 28.68
CA TRP A 41 -23.64 -1.19 29.50
C TRP A 41 -23.57 0.06 28.62
N ASP A 42 -24.57 0.91 28.76
CA ASP A 42 -24.71 2.17 28.03
C ASP A 42 -25.00 3.28 29.05
N ASP A 43 -24.08 4.24 29.18
CA ASP A 43 -24.14 5.33 30.16
C ASP A 43 -24.57 4.89 31.58
N GLY A 44 -23.99 3.78 32.06
CA GLY A 44 -24.29 3.22 33.38
C GLY A 44 -25.63 2.47 33.49
N ARG A 45 -26.38 2.30 32.40
CA ARG A 45 -27.54 1.41 32.31
C ARG A 45 -27.12 0.02 31.81
N LEU A 46 -27.57 -1.03 32.49
CA LEU A 46 -27.40 -2.42 32.05
C LEU A 46 -28.56 -2.84 31.13
N ILE A 47 -28.22 -3.35 29.95
CA ILE A 47 -29.13 -3.95 28.98
C ILE A 47 -28.88 -5.45 28.98
N ARG A 48 -29.89 -6.24 29.34
CA ARG A 48 -29.83 -7.71 29.34
C ARG A 48 -30.08 -8.21 27.91
N LEU A 49 -29.20 -9.07 27.42
CA LEU A 49 -29.42 -9.86 26.21
C LEU A 49 -29.92 -11.25 26.62
N THR A 50 -29.69 -12.26 25.77
CA THR A 50 -29.94 -13.66 26.12
C THR A 50 -28.72 -14.31 26.80
N PRO A 51 -28.87 -15.50 27.41
CA PRO A 51 -27.76 -16.25 28.00
C PRO A 51 -26.58 -16.43 27.04
N GLY A 52 -25.38 -16.07 27.50
CA GLY A 52 -24.18 -16.09 26.67
C GLY A 52 -23.08 -15.21 27.23
N GLN A 53 -21.99 -15.07 26.48
CA GLN A 53 -20.92 -14.12 26.77
C GLN A 53 -20.71 -13.21 25.58
N ALA A 54 -20.79 -11.89 25.79
CA ALA A 54 -20.41 -10.92 24.78
C ALA A 54 -18.90 -10.62 24.86
N LEU A 55 -18.25 -10.64 23.71
CA LEU A 55 -16.80 -10.46 23.56
C LEU A 55 -16.43 -9.28 22.66
N GLY A 56 -17.35 -8.84 21.78
CA GLY A 56 -17.14 -7.70 20.89
C GLY A 56 -18.42 -6.87 20.70
N ILE A 57 -18.27 -5.61 20.32
CA ILE A 57 -19.37 -4.68 20.05
C ILE A 57 -18.93 -3.61 19.04
N ASN A 58 -19.83 -3.18 18.15
CA ASN A 58 -19.61 -2.03 17.25
C ASN A 58 -20.52 -0.84 17.59
N ASP A 59 -20.30 0.30 16.92
CA ASP A 59 -21.04 1.54 17.17
C ASP A 59 -22.54 1.45 16.82
N ALA A 60 -22.95 0.47 16.01
CA ALA A 60 -24.35 0.21 15.72
C ALA A 60 -25.07 -0.54 16.88
N GLY A 61 -24.36 -0.86 17.96
CA GLY A 61 -24.90 -1.64 19.08
C GLY A 61 -25.06 -3.12 18.76
N GLN A 62 -24.40 -3.61 17.72
CA GLN A 62 -24.34 -5.04 17.42
C GLN A 62 -23.27 -5.68 18.28
N VAL A 63 -23.63 -6.77 18.95
CA VAL A 63 -22.79 -7.43 19.97
C VAL A 63 -22.48 -8.84 19.51
N VAL A 64 -21.24 -9.28 19.64
CA VAL A 64 -20.82 -10.63 19.25
C VAL A 64 -20.20 -11.40 20.38
N GLY A 65 -20.26 -12.73 20.30
CA GLY A 65 -19.70 -13.63 21.28
C GLY A 65 -20.19 -15.07 21.07
N PHE A 66 -20.65 -15.74 22.12
CA PHE A 66 -21.23 -17.07 22.01
C PHE A 66 -22.34 -17.35 23.03
N GLN A 67 -23.30 -18.18 22.63
CA GLN A 67 -24.35 -18.71 23.51
C GLN A 67 -23.80 -19.89 24.31
N THR A 68 -23.88 -19.82 25.64
CA THR A 68 -23.37 -20.82 26.58
C THR A 68 -24.18 -22.13 26.57
N SER A 69 -25.45 -22.08 26.15
CA SER A 69 -26.32 -23.26 26.06
C SER A 69 -26.01 -24.14 24.85
N THR A 70 -25.56 -23.55 23.74
CA THR A 70 -25.28 -24.24 22.47
C THR A 70 -23.79 -24.29 22.13
N ASN A 71 -22.96 -23.49 22.80
CA ASN A 71 -21.56 -23.23 22.47
C ASN A 71 -21.36 -22.75 21.03
N ARG A 72 -22.26 -21.88 20.55
CA ARG A 72 -22.23 -21.34 19.20
C ARG A 72 -22.05 -19.83 19.19
N ALA A 73 -21.32 -19.37 18.18
CA ALA A 73 -21.13 -17.97 17.87
C ALA A 73 -22.48 -17.28 17.68
N ALA A 74 -22.61 -16.10 18.27
CA ALA A 74 -23.87 -15.39 18.28
C ALA A 74 -23.66 -13.90 18.03
N LEU A 75 -24.65 -13.31 17.38
CA LEU A 75 -24.81 -11.87 17.15
C LEU A 75 -26.10 -11.42 17.84
N TRP A 76 -26.00 -10.43 18.72
CA TRP A 76 -27.12 -9.83 19.41
C TRP A 76 -27.33 -8.38 18.98
N ASP A 77 -28.59 -7.95 18.99
CA ASP A 77 -28.96 -6.54 18.98
C ASP A 77 -29.29 -6.03 20.39
N LEU A 78 -29.42 -4.71 20.56
CA LEU A 78 -29.77 -4.10 21.85
C LEU A 78 -31.20 -4.39 22.34
N SER A 79 -32.04 -5.00 21.49
CA SER A 79 -33.38 -5.48 21.89
C SER A 79 -33.32 -6.89 22.49
N GLY A 80 -32.15 -7.53 22.48
CA GLY A 80 -31.94 -8.89 22.99
C GLY A 80 -32.27 -9.98 21.97
N ASN A 81 -32.53 -9.63 20.70
CA ASN A 81 -32.66 -10.65 19.66
C ASN A 81 -31.28 -11.29 19.43
N VAL A 82 -31.26 -12.60 19.20
CA VAL A 82 -30.03 -13.37 18.98
C VAL A 82 -30.10 -14.09 17.65
N GLN A 83 -29.01 -13.99 16.89
CA GLN A 83 -28.77 -14.76 15.69
C GLN A 83 -27.64 -15.77 15.96
N ASP A 84 -27.92 -17.05 15.75
CA ASP A 84 -26.89 -18.10 15.68
C ASP A 84 -26.13 -17.96 14.36
N LEU A 85 -24.81 -17.81 14.44
CA LEU A 85 -23.94 -17.64 13.26
C LEU A 85 -23.52 -18.98 12.65
N GLY A 86 -23.82 -20.10 13.32
CA GLY A 86 -23.50 -21.45 12.85
C GLY A 86 -22.08 -21.92 13.20
N THR A 87 -21.63 -22.98 12.52
CA THR A 87 -20.29 -23.58 12.64
C THR A 87 -19.77 -23.93 11.24
N LEU A 88 -18.51 -24.34 11.12
CA LEU A 88 -17.91 -24.83 9.87
C LEU A 88 -18.13 -26.34 9.66
N GLY A 89 -19.21 -26.90 10.24
CA GLY A 89 -19.56 -28.32 10.17
C GLY A 89 -19.28 -29.10 11.46
N GLY A 90 -18.63 -28.49 12.45
CA GLY A 90 -18.45 -29.05 13.80
C GLY A 90 -19.50 -28.59 14.80
N SER A 91 -19.20 -28.73 16.10
CA SER A 91 -20.16 -28.47 17.19
C SER A 91 -19.98 -27.15 17.94
N TYR A 92 -18.80 -26.53 17.80
CA TYR A 92 -18.43 -25.31 18.52
C TYR A 92 -18.20 -24.14 17.57
N SER A 93 -18.56 -22.94 18.00
CA SER A 93 -18.06 -21.70 17.42
C SER A 93 -18.10 -20.56 18.43
N ARG A 94 -17.22 -19.59 18.24
CA ARG A 94 -17.13 -18.38 19.07
C ARG A 94 -16.70 -17.18 18.24
N ALA A 95 -17.52 -16.14 18.24
CA ALA A 95 -17.16 -14.85 17.67
C ALA A 95 -16.29 -14.05 18.64
N THR A 96 -15.25 -13.40 18.12
CA THR A 96 -14.25 -12.64 18.90
C THR A 96 -14.31 -11.14 18.61
N ALA A 97 -14.56 -10.76 17.36
CA ALA A 97 -14.61 -9.36 16.94
C ALA A 97 -15.66 -9.11 15.85
N ILE A 98 -16.08 -7.85 15.75
CA ILE A 98 -17.07 -7.37 14.78
C ILE A 98 -16.60 -6.04 14.17
N SER A 99 -16.77 -5.89 12.86
CA SER A 99 -16.46 -4.66 12.13
C SER A 99 -17.63 -3.64 12.18
N PRO A 100 -17.40 -2.37 11.83
CA PRO A 100 -18.49 -1.40 11.66
C PRO A 100 -19.52 -1.80 10.58
N SER A 101 -19.12 -2.59 9.58
CA SER A 101 -20.01 -3.13 8.54
C SER A 101 -20.82 -4.35 8.99
N GLY A 102 -20.63 -4.82 10.23
CA GLY A 102 -21.35 -5.98 10.76
C GLY A 102 -20.72 -7.34 10.40
N GLN A 103 -19.51 -7.35 9.83
CA GLN A 103 -18.77 -8.58 9.59
C GLN A 103 -18.16 -9.09 10.89
N VAL A 104 -18.22 -10.40 11.11
CA VAL A 104 -17.86 -11.03 12.38
C VAL A 104 -16.74 -12.03 12.15
N VAL A 105 -15.73 -12.04 13.01
CA VAL A 105 -14.64 -13.02 12.95
C VAL A 105 -14.54 -13.80 14.25
N GLY A 106 -13.92 -14.97 14.17
CA GLY A 106 -13.70 -15.80 15.35
C GLY A 106 -13.08 -17.14 15.02
N VAL A 107 -13.47 -18.15 15.80
CA VAL A 107 -13.07 -19.54 15.62
C VAL A 107 -14.30 -20.43 15.56
N ALA A 108 -14.30 -21.40 14.66
CA ALA A 108 -15.36 -22.38 14.51
C ALA A 108 -14.80 -23.76 14.21
N ASP A 109 -15.44 -24.79 14.76
CA ASP A 109 -15.09 -26.16 14.47
C ASP A 109 -15.52 -26.54 13.06
N THR A 110 -14.59 -27.13 12.33
CA THR A 110 -14.85 -27.98 11.18
C THR A 110 -15.21 -29.40 11.64
N ALA A 111 -15.35 -30.34 10.70
CA ALA A 111 -15.55 -31.75 11.05
C ALA A 111 -14.34 -32.38 11.78
N THR A 112 -13.14 -31.80 11.66
CA THR A 112 -11.89 -32.44 12.12
C THR A 112 -10.93 -31.52 12.88
N SER A 113 -11.13 -30.20 12.84
CA SER A 113 -10.27 -29.20 13.50
C SER A 113 -11.06 -27.93 13.83
N SER A 114 -10.40 -26.87 14.28
CA SER A 114 -10.99 -25.53 14.46
C SER A 114 -10.25 -24.52 13.59
N HIS A 115 -11.00 -23.74 12.81
CA HIS A 115 -10.46 -22.72 11.91
C HIS A 115 -10.99 -21.33 12.25
N ALA A 116 -10.23 -20.32 11.85
CA ALA A 116 -10.68 -18.96 11.80
C ALA A 116 -11.82 -18.83 10.79
N PHE A 117 -12.86 -18.07 11.12
CA PHE A 117 -13.96 -17.79 10.20
C PHE A 117 -14.14 -16.29 9.99
N LEU A 118 -14.71 -15.95 8.84
CA LEU A 118 -15.37 -14.68 8.57
C LEU A 118 -16.86 -14.95 8.34
N TRP A 119 -17.73 -14.34 9.12
CA TRP A 119 -19.16 -14.34 8.90
C TRP A 119 -19.57 -12.99 8.34
N ASP A 120 -20.28 -13.04 7.24
CA ASP A 120 -20.79 -11.87 6.55
C ASP A 120 -22.33 -11.95 6.49
N PRO A 121 -23.04 -10.83 6.75
CA PRO A 121 -24.51 -10.83 6.76
C PRO A 121 -25.15 -11.34 5.47
N GLU A 122 -24.48 -11.16 4.32
CA GLU A 122 -25.01 -11.51 3.01
C GLU A 122 -24.68 -12.94 2.60
N THR A 123 -23.52 -13.44 3.03
CA THR A 123 -22.98 -14.73 2.53
C THR A 123 -22.82 -15.80 3.60
N GLY A 124 -23.00 -15.47 4.88
CA GLY A 124 -22.90 -16.40 6.00
C GLY A 124 -21.46 -16.68 6.43
N MET A 125 -21.25 -17.81 7.12
CA MET A 125 -19.95 -18.20 7.66
C MET A 125 -19.04 -18.80 6.59
N GLN A 126 -17.83 -18.24 6.47
CA GLN A 126 -16.78 -18.64 5.55
C GLN A 126 -15.57 -19.15 6.32
N ASP A 127 -14.99 -20.27 5.87
CA ASP A 127 -13.75 -20.82 6.41
C ASP A 127 -12.54 -20.05 5.85
N LEU A 128 -11.69 -19.48 6.71
CA LEU A 128 -10.46 -18.81 6.30
C LEU A 128 -9.28 -19.77 6.14
N GLY A 129 -9.44 -21.02 6.59
CA GLY A 129 -8.43 -22.07 6.52
C GLY A 129 -7.24 -21.82 7.45
N THR A 130 -6.09 -22.36 7.06
CA THR A 130 -4.83 -22.26 7.79
C THR A 130 -3.67 -21.96 6.84
N PRO A 131 -2.53 -21.44 7.33
CA PRO A 131 -1.32 -21.37 6.53
C PRO A 131 -0.78 -22.79 6.21
N PRO A 132 0.04 -22.97 5.16
CA PRO A 132 0.60 -24.27 4.81
C PRO A 132 1.31 -24.97 5.99
N GLY A 133 0.98 -26.24 6.22
CA GLY A 133 1.59 -27.06 7.28
C GLY A 133 1.00 -26.87 8.68
N ILE A 134 -0.06 -26.09 8.84
CA ILE A 134 -0.73 -25.79 10.10
C ILE A 134 -2.16 -26.35 10.08
N SER A 135 -2.67 -26.82 11.23
CA SER A 135 -3.96 -27.53 11.30
C SER A 135 -5.08 -26.74 11.97
N GLY A 136 -4.75 -25.71 12.75
CA GLY A 136 -5.73 -24.90 13.47
C GLY A 136 -5.47 -23.40 13.36
N SER A 137 -6.55 -22.62 13.34
CA SER A 137 -6.48 -21.15 13.31
C SER A 137 -7.64 -20.51 14.09
N GLY A 138 -7.43 -19.28 14.54
CA GLY A 138 -8.49 -18.46 15.16
C GLY A 138 -8.23 -16.98 14.94
N ALA A 139 -9.26 -16.26 14.52
CA ALA A 139 -9.20 -14.82 14.32
C ALA A 139 -9.48 -14.06 15.62
N ASN A 140 -8.73 -12.99 15.85
CA ASN A 140 -8.80 -12.15 17.06
C ASN A 140 -9.35 -10.75 16.77
N ALA A 141 -9.09 -10.19 15.58
CA ALA A 141 -9.51 -8.85 15.22
C ALA A 141 -9.78 -8.71 13.71
N ILE A 142 -10.61 -7.73 13.36
CA ILE A 142 -10.98 -7.35 12.00
C ILE A 142 -10.96 -5.82 11.86
N SER A 143 -10.44 -5.32 10.73
CA SER A 143 -10.51 -3.92 10.35
C SER A 143 -10.59 -3.79 8.82
N GLY A 144 -11.75 -3.42 8.30
CA GLY A 144 -12.01 -3.45 6.85
C GLY A 144 -11.79 -4.87 6.30
N PRO A 145 -10.99 -5.06 5.24
CA PRO A 145 -10.73 -6.38 4.67
C PRO A 145 -9.70 -7.19 5.46
N LEU A 146 -9.04 -6.61 6.46
CA LEU A 146 -7.91 -7.22 7.16
C LEU A 146 -8.39 -7.96 8.42
N ILE A 147 -8.01 -9.23 8.52
CA ILE A 147 -8.33 -10.11 9.65
C ILE A 147 -7.01 -10.64 10.21
N VAL A 148 -6.82 -10.58 11.52
CA VAL A 148 -5.58 -11.04 12.17
C VAL A 148 -5.88 -12.01 13.30
N GLY A 149 -4.93 -12.90 13.56
CA GLY A 149 -5.09 -13.89 14.62
C GLY A 149 -3.85 -14.73 14.84
N SER A 150 -4.08 -15.98 15.27
CA SER A 150 -3.04 -16.98 15.45
C SER A 150 -3.42 -18.32 14.85
N ALA A 151 -2.44 -19.00 14.26
CA ALA A 151 -2.56 -20.36 13.73
C ALA A 151 -1.42 -21.22 14.31
N ASP A 152 -1.75 -22.22 15.12
CA ASP A 152 -0.82 -23.06 15.93
C ASP A 152 0.37 -22.28 16.53
N GLY A 153 0.07 -21.14 17.18
CA GLY A 153 1.08 -20.32 17.85
C GLY A 153 1.92 -19.44 16.92
N ARG A 154 1.47 -19.20 15.69
CA ARG A 154 2.07 -18.26 14.73
C ARG A 154 1.08 -17.15 14.37
N ALA A 155 1.52 -15.91 14.40
CA ALA A 155 0.68 -14.77 14.04
C ALA A 155 0.38 -14.78 12.54
N PHE A 156 -0.88 -14.53 12.16
CA PHE A 156 -1.28 -14.42 10.76
C PHE A 156 -1.99 -13.10 10.44
N LEU A 157 -1.96 -12.75 9.16
CA LEU A 157 -2.85 -11.77 8.51
C LEU A 157 -3.61 -12.49 7.39
N TYR A 158 -4.90 -12.20 7.26
CA TYR A 158 -5.73 -12.61 6.14
C TYR A 158 -6.32 -11.34 5.52
N ASP A 159 -6.14 -11.16 4.21
CA ASP A 159 -6.78 -10.09 3.44
C ASP A 159 -7.93 -10.68 2.63
N ALA A 160 -9.17 -10.31 2.98
CA ALA A 160 -10.37 -10.82 2.32
C ALA A 160 -10.45 -10.48 0.82
N ARG A 161 -9.66 -9.49 0.35
CA ARG A 161 -9.54 -9.16 -1.08
C ARG A 161 -8.71 -10.19 -1.85
N GLN A 162 -7.73 -10.81 -1.18
CA GLN A 162 -6.79 -11.77 -1.77
C GLN A 162 -7.16 -13.23 -1.48
N GLY A 163 -7.93 -13.46 -0.41
CA GLY A 163 -8.44 -14.78 -0.06
C GLY A 163 -7.41 -15.73 0.55
N GLN A 164 -6.24 -15.23 0.95
CA GLN A 164 -5.12 -16.05 1.45
C GLN A 164 -4.69 -15.64 2.86
N MET A 165 -4.41 -16.63 3.70
CA MET A 165 -3.79 -16.44 5.01
C MET A 165 -2.26 -16.36 4.87
N ILE A 166 -1.69 -15.26 5.34
CA ILE A 166 -0.25 -14.96 5.36
C ILE A 166 0.27 -15.18 6.78
N ASP A 167 1.28 -16.04 6.91
CA ASP A 167 2.08 -16.14 8.14
C ASP A 167 3.00 -14.92 8.25
N LEU A 168 2.76 -14.08 9.26
CA LEU A 168 3.46 -12.81 9.43
C LEU A 168 4.97 -12.99 9.68
N ASN A 169 5.41 -14.17 10.14
CA ASN A 169 6.84 -14.45 10.31
C ASN A 169 7.59 -14.50 8.97
N THR A 170 6.91 -14.84 7.87
CA THR A 170 7.51 -14.83 6.52
C THR A 170 7.76 -13.43 5.99
N GLN A 171 7.14 -12.41 6.62
CA GLN A 171 7.22 -11.01 6.22
C GLN A 171 8.28 -10.24 7.03
N LEU A 172 8.97 -10.91 7.96
CA LEU A 172 9.99 -10.30 8.79
C LEU A 172 11.37 -10.37 8.11
N PRO A 173 12.23 -9.36 8.31
CA PRO A 173 13.62 -9.45 7.90
C PRO A 173 14.31 -10.68 8.51
N ALA A 174 15.15 -11.33 7.71
CA ALA A 174 16.02 -12.40 8.18
C ALA A 174 16.87 -11.92 9.37
N GLY A 175 17.03 -12.74 10.40
CA GLY A 175 17.81 -12.38 11.58
C GLY A 175 17.19 -11.32 12.49
N SER A 176 15.93 -10.92 12.28
CA SER A 176 15.23 -9.92 13.13
C SER A 176 15.13 -10.31 14.61
N GLY A 177 15.42 -11.57 14.96
CA GLY A 177 15.29 -12.11 16.32
C GLY A 177 13.85 -12.33 16.76
N TRP A 178 12.87 -12.02 15.90
CA TRP A 178 11.44 -12.14 16.18
C TRP A 178 10.86 -13.46 15.72
N VAL A 179 9.98 -14.01 16.56
CA VAL A 179 9.02 -15.06 16.22
C VAL A 179 7.67 -14.60 16.74
N LEU A 180 6.77 -14.19 15.84
CA LEU A 180 5.45 -13.65 16.14
C LEU A 180 4.48 -14.80 16.40
N THR A 181 3.85 -14.77 17.58
CA THR A 181 3.03 -15.89 18.06
C THR A 181 1.53 -15.64 17.98
N SER A 182 1.10 -14.38 18.14
CA SER A 182 -0.30 -14.02 18.00
C SER A 182 -0.44 -12.55 17.62
N ALA A 183 -1.28 -12.27 16.62
CA ALA A 183 -1.76 -10.92 16.32
C ALA A 183 -3.10 -10.71 17.02
N ASN A 184 -3.21 -9.62 17.79
CA ASN A 184 -4.33 -9.36 18.69
C ASN A 184 -5.19 -8.16 18.27
N GLY A 185 -4.65 -7.28 17.43
CA GLY A 185 -5.36 -6.10 16.97
C GLY A 185 -4.84 -5.64 15.62
N VAL A 186 -5.73 -5.08 14.82
CA VAL A 186 -5.44 -4.41 13.55
C VAL A 186 -6.26 -3.13 13.47
N ASN A 187 -5.69 -2.05 12.94
CA ASN A 187 -6.40 -0.79 12.73
C ASN A 187 -6.66 -0.52 11.24
N ALA A 188 -7.37 0.56 10.94
CA ALA A 188 -7.71 0.97 9.57
C ALA A 188 -6.48 1.32 8.70
N HIS A 189 -5.33 1.58 9.31
CA HIS A 189 -4.05 1.80 8.60
C HIS A 189 -3.29 0.48 8.36
N GLY A 190 -3.92 -0.66 8.66
CA GLY A 190 -3.33 -1.99 8.57
C GLY A 190 -2.24 -2.28 9.62
N GLN A 191 -2.00 -1.40 10.59
CA GLN A 191 -1.04 -1.65 11.66
C GLN A 191 -1.54 -2.81 12.53
N ILE A 192 -0.67 -3.77 12.80
CA ILE A 192 -0.99 -4.99 13.55
C ILE A 192 -0.22 -4.98 14.86
N VAL A 193 -0.91 -5.18 15.97
CA VAL A 193 -0.29 -5.38 17.30
C VAL A 193 -0.45 -6.82 17.75
N GLY A 194 0.49 -7.29 18.57
CA GLY A 194 0.44 -8.65 19.06
C GLY A 194 1.56 -9.00 20.03
N VAL A 195 1.77 -10.29 20.23
CA VAL A 195 2.82 -10.84 21.08
C VAL A 195 3.68 -11.86 20.33
N GLY A 196 4.98 -11.83 20.60
CA GLY A 196 5.96 -12.77 20.03
C GLY A 196 7.16 -12.94 20.94
N ALA A 197 8.06 -13.84 20.58
CA ALA A 197 9.39 -13.94 21.18
C ALA A 197 10.38 -13.06 20.41
N HIS A 198 11.08 -12.18 21.09
CA HIS A 198 12.22 -11.45 20.55
C HIS A 198 13.48 -11.90 21.30
N ASN A 199 14.42 -12.52 20.59
CA ASN A 199 15.64 -13.12 21.15
C ASN A 199 15.33 -14.03 22.35
N GLY A 200 14.33 -14.90 22.20
CA GLY A 200 13.90 -15.88 23.21
C GLY A 200 13.07 -15.33 24.36
N ARG A 201 12.72 -14.03 24.37
CA ARG A 201 11.88 -13.42 25.42
C ARG A 201 10.58 -12.90 24.87
N THR A 202 9.47 -13.14 25.57
CA THR A 202 8.15 -12.60 25.20
C THR A 202 8.16 -11.06 25.19
N ARG A 203 7.67 -10.48 24.10
CA ARG A 203 7.55 -9.05 23.86
C ARG A 203 6.28 -8.75 23.07
N GLY A 204 5.69 -7.57 23.31
CA GLY A 204 4.67 -7.01 22.42
C GLY A 204 5.33 -6.45 21.16
N PHE A 205 4.65 -6.56 20.02
CA PHE A 205 5.09 -5.98 18.75
C PHE A 205 4.03 -5.05 18.17
N VAL A 206 4.49 -4.13 17.32
CA VAL A 206 3.66 -3.47 16.31
C VAL A 206 4.31 -3.71 14.95
N LEU A 207 3.56 -4.28 14.01
CA LEU A 207 3.88 -4.28 12.60
C LEU A 207 3.14 -3.12 11.97
N THR A 208 3.87 -2.23 11.33
CA THR A 208 3.27 -1.23 10.46
C THR A 208 3.48 -1.75 9.05
N PRO A 209 2.40 -2.02 8.28
CA PRO A 209 2.54 -2.23 6.85
C PRO A 209 3.41 -1.12 6.30
N ASN A 210 4.31 -1.45 5.39
CA ASN A 210 5.03 -0.41 4.70
C ASN A 210 4.14 -0.02 3.51
N PRO A 211 3.26 1.03 3.60
CA PRO A 211 2.34 1.37 2.51
C PRO A 211 3.08 1.77 1.23
N SER A 212 4.38 2.03 1.32
CA SER A 212 5.23 2.25 0.16
C SER A 212 5.72 0.97 -0.49
N ARG A 213 5.66 -0.22 0.14
CA ARG A 213 6.10 -1.47 -0.50
C ARG A 213 5.03 -1.96 -1.48
N GLN A 214 5.30 -1.82 -2.76
CA GLN A 214 4.39 -2.18 -3.86
C GLN A 214 5.11 -3.10 -4.85
N SER A 215 4.37 -4.01 -5.50
CA SER A 215 4.91 -4.71 -6.66
C SER A 215 5.28 -3.71 -7.74
N VAL A 216 6.42 -3.91 -8.40
CA VAL A 216 6.85 -3.03 -9.49
C VAL A 216 5.84 -3.11 -10.63
N ALA A 217 5.25 -1.97 -10.99
CA ALA A 217 4.43 -1.84 -12.17
C ALA A 217 5.36 -1.43 -13.32
N TRP A 218 5.39 -2.22 -14.39
CA TRP A 218 6.33 -2.00 -15.49
C TRP A 218 5.78 -1.05 -16.56
N MET A 219 6.67 -0.31 -17.20
CA MET A 219 6.46 0.48 -18.40
C MET A 219 7.67 0.36 -19.34
N ASN A 220 7.53 0.85 -20.57
CA ASN A 220 8.58 0.79 -21.60
C ASN A 220 9.14 -0.63 -21.81
N ALA A 221 8.29 -1.65 -21.76
CA ALA A 221 8.70 -3.03 -21.95
C ALA A 221 9.23 -3.25 -23.37
N VAL A 222 10.46 -3.76 -23.47
CA VAL A 222 11.11 -4.15 -24.74
C VAL A 222 11.46 -5.62 -24.63
N ASN A 223 10.99 -6.42 -25.60
CA ASN A 223 11.27 -7.86 -25.72
C ASN A 223 11.00 -8.68 -24.44
N VAL A 224 10.05 -8.22 -23.61
CA VAL A 224 9.61 -8.91 -22.39
C VAL A 224 8.09 -8.97 -22.31
N THR A 225 7.58 -10.04 -21.70
CA THR A 225 6.22 -10.07 -21.16
C THR A 225 6.25 -9.58 -19.72
N ALA A 226 5.42 -8.59 -19.39
CA ALA A 226 5.39 -7.97 -18.07
C ALA A 226 4.08 -8.25 -17.32
N THR A 227 4.20 -8.61 -16.05
CA THR A 227 3.11 -8.62 -15.06
C THR A 227 3.59 -7.91 -13.80
N ALA A 228 2.69 -7.53 -12.88
CA ALA A 228 3.10 -6.81 -11.68
C ALA A 228 4.20 -7.57 -10.91
N GLY A 229 5.35 -6.93 -10.73
CA GLY A 229 6.53 -7.48 -10.07
C GLY A 229 7.28 -8.55 -10.85
N SER A 230 6.90 -8.87 -12.10
CA SER A 230 7.58 -9.91 -12.88
C SER A 230 7.79 -9.56 -14.35
N LEU A 231 8.96 -9.91 -14.88
CA LEU A 231 9.32 -9.83 -16.30
C LEU A 231 9.82 -11.19 -16.77
N GLN A 232 9.50 -11.54 -18.01
CA GLN A 232 10.11 -12.68 -18.70
C GLN A 232 10.52 -12.25 -20.11
N LYS A 233 11.77 -12.50 -20.51
CA LYS A 233 12.23 -12.26 -21.88
C LYS A 233 11.45 -13.15 -22.86
N SER A 234 10.95 -12.54 -23.93
CA SER A 234 10.22 -13.20 -25.01
C SER A 234 11.22 -13.62 -26.09
N ASP A 235 11.33 -14.93 -26.37
CA ASP A 235 12.36 -15.55 -27.25
C ASP A 235 12.62 -14.76 -28.56
N ASP A 236 13.82 -14.16 -28.65
CA ASP A 236 14.26 -13.42 -29.84
C ASP A 236 15.78 -13.32 -30.05
N CYS A 237 16.60 -13.38 -28.99
CA CYS A 237 18.07 -13.29 -29.08
C CYS A 237 18.79 -13.76 -27.79
N GLU A 238 19.34 -14.97 -27.80
CA GLU A 238 20.10 -15.53 -26.67
C GLU A 238 21.43 -14.80 -26.42
N GLY A 239 21.56 -14.20 -25.23
CA GLY A 239 22.77 -13.50 -24.77
C GLY A 239 22.83 -12.01 -25.12
N CYS A 240 21.76 -11.44 -25.67
CA CYS A 240 21.70 -10.08 -26.17
C CYS A 240 21.10 -9.11 -25.14
N GLN A 241 21.69 -7.92 -24.98
CA GLN A 241 21.17 -6.87 -24.08
C GLN A 241 20.04 -6.07 -24.75
N ASP A 242 18.95 -6.74 -25.10
CA ASP A 242 17.86 -6.14 -25.87
C ASP A 242 16.49 -6.32 -25.20
N ALA A 243 16.44 -6.85 -23.97
CA ALA A 243 15.20 -7.03 -23.22
C ALA A 243 15.26 -6.38 -21.85
N GLY A 244 14.15 -5.76 -21.44
CA GLY A 244 14.05 -5.03 -20.19
C GLY A 244 12.77 -4.21 -20.09
N ALA A 245 12.57 -3.60 -18.93
CA ALA A 245 11.52 -2.64 -18.65
C ALA A 245 11.91 -1.74 -17.48
N THR A 246 11.27 -0.58 -17.39
CA THR A 246 11.41 0.37 -16.28
C THR A 246 10.16 0.41 -15.41
N SER A 247 10.26 0.81 -14.14
CA SER A 247 9.09 0.96 -13.28
C SER A 247 8.29 2.22 -13.60
N GLN A 248 6.98 2.15 -13.38
CA GLN A 248 6.14 3.33 -13.26
C GLN A 248 6.40 4.05 -11.93
N GLN A 249 6.78 3.32 -10.89
CA GLN A 249 7.12 3.92 -9.61
C GLN A 249 8.50 4.59 -9.63
N GLN A 250 8.66 5.66 -8.85
CA GLN A 250 9.89 6.41 -8.68
C GLN A 250 10.12 6.71 -7.20
N LEU A 251 11.33 6.46 -6.71
CA LEU A 251 11.81 7.09 -5.49
C LEU A 251 12.16 8.52 -5.85
N THR A 252 11.47 9.51 -5.29
CA THR A 252 11.70 10.92 -5.63
C THR A 252 12.62 11.63 -4.65
N SER A 253 12.80 11.08 -3.45
CA SER A 253 13.76 11.51 -2.43
C SER A 253 13.81 10.50 -1.28
N GLY A 254 14.83 10.61 -0.44
CA GLY A 254 14.92 9.88 0.83
C GLY A 254 15.04 8.37 0.68
N ASP A 255 14.94 7.68 1.82
CA ASP A 255 15.17 6.25 1.86
C ASP A 255 14.10 5.46 1.10
N GLY A 256 14.56 4.40 0.44
CA GLY A 256 13.74 3.51 -0.36
C GLY A 256 14.58 2.42 -1.03
N TYR A 257 13.96 1.37 -1.53
CA TYR A 257 14.64 0.23 -2.13
C TYR A 257 13.83 -0.43 -3.23
N VAL A 258 14.52 -1.15 -4.10
CA VAL A 258 13.97 -2.26 -4.89
C VAL A 258 14.47 -3.58 -4.31
N GLU A 259 13.59 -4.57 -4.30
CA GLU A 259 13.88 -5.94 -3.86
C GLU A 259 13.30 -6.94 -4.86
N PHE A 260 14.01 -8.01 -5.17
CA PHE A 260 13.57 -9.05 -6.11
C PHE A 260 14.10 -10.43 -5.72
N THR A 261 13.49 -11.49 -6.24
CA THR A 261 13.87 -12.89 -5.94
C THR A 261 14.53 -13.54 -7.15
N ALA A 262 15.62 -14.27 -6.92
CA ALA A 262 16.17 -15.18 -7.91
C ALA A 262 15.25 -16.40 -8.06
N SER A 263 14.42 -16.42 -9.10
CA SER A 263 13.58 -17.57 -9.48
C SER A 263 14.35 -18.70 -10.19
N GLU A 264 15.54 -18.38 -10.70
CA GLU A 264 16.39 -19.26 -11.51
C GLU A 264 17.87 -18.90 -11.35
N THR A 265 18.76 -19.77 -11.82
CA THR A 265 20.22 -19.58 -11.80
C THR A 265 20.88 -19.76 -13.17
N THR A 266 20.07 -19.87 -14.22
CA THR A 266 20.51 -20.30 -15.56
C THR A 266 20.66 -19.17 -16.55
N THR A 267 20.37 -17.94 -16.15
CA THR A 267 20.30 -16.76 -17.04
C THR A 267 21.00 -15.55 -16.44
N ILE A 268 21.50 -14.69 -17.32
CA ILE A 268 22.12 -13.40 -17.02
C ILE A 268 21.02 -12.34 -17.03
N ARG A 269 20.92 -11.59 -15.93
CA ARG A 269 19.99 -10.47 -15.79
C ARG A 269 20.49 -9.46 -14.76
N GLY A 270 20.05 -8.22 -14.91
CA GLY A 270 20.34 -7.13 -13.98
C GLY A 270 19.06 -6.43 -13.55
N VAL A 271 19.01 -6.04 -12.28
CA VAL A 271 18.01 -5.11 -11.73
C VAL A 271 18.78 -3.95 -11.13
N ALA A 272 18.28 -2.73 -11.31
CA ALA A 272 18.93 -1.53 -10.80
C ALA A 272 17.93 -0.52 -10.23
N LEU A 273 18.47 0.41 -9.43
CA LEU A 273 17.89 1.73 -9.27
C LEU A 273 18.62 2.69 -10.21
N SER A 274 17.91 3.30 -11.16
CA SER A 274 18.49 4.18 -12.20
C SER A 274 17.80 5.55 -12.27
N HIS A 275 18.57 6.58 -12.63
CA HIS A 275 18.14 7.95 -12.85
C HIS A 275 17.96 8.23 -14.35
N GLY A 276 16.71 8.31 -14.79
CA GLY A 276 16.37 8.90 -16.09
C GLY A 276 16.74 8.10 -17.35
N ASN A 277 17.16 6.84 -17.24
CA ASN A 277 17.41 5.98 -18.40
C ASN A 277 16.30 4.92 -18.58
N THR A 278 16.02 4.58 -19.84
CA THR A 278 14.94 3.65 -20.25
C THR A 278 15.37 2.67 -21.35
N ASP A 279 16.65 2.63 -21.74
CA ASP A 279 17.12 1.60 -22.65
C ASP A 279 17.42 0.28 -21.91
N THR A 280 17.61 -0.80 -22.66
CA THR A 280 17.73 -2.17 -22.11
C THR A 280 19.18 -2.58 -21.84
N SER A 281 20.13 -1.65 -22.01
CA SER A 281 21.56 -1.93 -21.93
C SER A 281 22.01 -2.06 -20.48
N GLY A 282 22.87 -3.04 -20.22
CA GLY A 282 23.44 -3.23 -18.88
C GLY A 282 24.48 -2.16 -18.50
N ALA A 283 25.02 -1.43 -19.48
CA ALA A 283 25.98 -0.34 -19.24
C ALA A 283 25.32 0.91 -18.66
N ASP A 284 24.00 0.99 -18.77
CA ASP A 284 23.19 2.17 -18.51
C ASP A 284 22.48 2.11 -17.14
N LEU A 285 22.72 1.02 -16.39
CA LEU A 285 22.22 0.84 -15.05
C LEU A 285 23.10 1.58 -14.03
N ASP A 286 22.51 2.50 -13.25
CA ASP A 286 23.28 3.33 -12.31
C ASP A 286 23.71 2.56 -11.07
N PHE A 287 22.78 1.85 -10.42
CA PHE A 287 23.05 1.09 -9.20
C PHE A 287 22.44 -0.30 -9.33
N ALA A 288 23.22 -1.28 -9.80
CA ALA A 288 22.71 -2.57 -10.25
C ALA A 288 23.23 -3.78 -9.46
N ILE A 289 22.38 -4.81 -9.36
CA ILE A 289 22.79 -6.19 -9.06
C ILE A 289 22.60 -7.01 -10.34
N ALA A 290 23.70 -7.56 -10.84
CA ALA A 290 23.71 -8.52 -11.94
C ALA A 290 23.83 -9.95 -11.40
N LEU A 291 22.99 -10.85 -11.91
CA LEU A 291 23.02 -12.27 -11.60
C LEU A 291 23.58 -13.02 -12.82
N TRP A 292 24.72 -13.69 -12.65
CA TRP A 292 25.44 -14.38 -13.73
C TRP A 292 25.12 -15.87 -13.76
N LYS A 293 25.04 -16.46 -14.97
CA LYS A 293 24.70 -17.89 -15.15
C LYS A 293 25.90 -18.84 -15.07
N ASP A 294 27.08 -18.39 -15.50
CA ASP A 294 28.22 -19.30 -15.70
C ASP A 294 28.81 -19.79 -14.38
N ASP A 295 28.97 -18.87 -13.42
CA ASP A 295 29.55 -19.16 -12.10
C ASP A 295 28.54 -18.99 -10.93
N GLY A 296 27.30 -18.59 -11.25
CA GLY A 296 26.20 -18.41 -10.28
C GLY A 296 26.44 -17.27 -9.29
N TRP A 297 27.15 -16.22 -9.68
CA TRP A 297 27.47 -15.07 -8.83
C TRP A 297 26.47 -13.93 -8.97
N ALA A 298 26.20 -13.27 -7.84
CA ALA A 298 25.53 -11.98 -7.77
C ALA A 298 26.59 -10.88 -7.57
N SER A 299 26.64 -9.94 -8.50
CA SER A 299 27.68 -8.90 -8.55
C SER A 299 27.06 -7.51 -8.62
N VAL A 300 27.71 -6.55 -7.97
CA VAL A 300 27.32 -5.14 -7.94
C VAL A 300 28.01 -4.40 -9.07
N TYR A 301 27.21 -3.64 -9.82
CA TYR A 301 27.67 -2.71 -10.84
C TYR A 301 27.16 -1.31 -10.53
N GLU A 302 27.99 -0.29 -10.77
CA GLU A 302 27.57 1.10 -10.73
C GLU A 302 28.02 1.83 -12.00
N ALA A 303 27.07 2.46 -12.70
CA ALA A 303 27.29 3.07 -14.03
C ALA A 303 28.02 2.12 -15.00
N GLY A 304 27.59 0.86 -15.05
CA GLY A 304 28.18 -0.19 -15.88
C GLY A 304 29.52 -0.77 -15.40
N GLU A 305 30.10 -0.26 -14.31
CA GLU A 305 31.41 -0.70 -13.79
C GLU A 305 31.26 -1.66 -12.61
N TYR A 306 31.97 -2.78 -12.64
CA TYR A 306 31.99 -3.76 -11.54
C TYR A 306 32.53 -3.14 -10.25
N LYS A 307 31.89 -3.44 -9.11
CA LYS A 307 32.32 -2.96 -7.78
C LYS A 307 32.67 -4.08 -6.82
N ALA A 308 31.80 -5.08 -6.69
CA ALA A 308 31.94 -6.14 -5.69
C ALA A 308 31.07 -7.34 -6.03
N ASP A 309 31.41 -8.49 -5.44
CA ASP A 309 30.55 -9.65 -5.42
C ASP A 309 29.79 -9.74 -4.10
N LEU A 310 28.48 -9.98 -4.16
CA LEU A 310 27.65 -10.25 -2.98
C LEU A 310 27.79 -11.71 -2.53
N GLY A 311 27.99 -12.62 -3.47
CA GLY A 311 28.09 -14.05 -3.21
C GLY A 311 27.57 -14.90 -4.38
N GLN A 312 27.75 -16.22 -4.25
CA GLN A 312 26.98 -17.16 -5.07
C GLN A 312 25.50 -17.12 -4.67
N TYR A 313 24.61 -17.39 -5.62
CA TYR A 313 23.18 -17.37 -5.38
C TYR A 313 22.49 -18.66 -5.79
N THR A 314 21.35 -18.92 -5.14
CA THR A 314 20.47 -20.05 -5.44
C THR A 314 19.03 -19.59 -5.62
N THR A 315 18.18 -20.45 -6.19
CA THR A 315 16.74 -20.14 -6.31
C THR A 315 16.13 -19.88 -4.93
N GLY A 316 15.40 -18.77 -4.81
CA GLY A 316 14.79 -18.30 -3.56
C GLY A 316 15.58 -17.21 -2.84
N ASP A 317 16.82 -16.94 -3.23
CA ASP A 317 17.58 -15.82 -2.69
C ASP A 317 16.91 -14.48 -3.04
N VAL A 318 16.93 -13.56 -2.07
CA VAL A 318 16.35 -12.23 -2.19
C VAL A 318 17.45 -11.19 -2.26
N PHE A 319 17.40 -10.34 -3.28
CA PHE A 319 18.35 -9.25 -3.50
C PHE A 319 17.66 -7.92 -3.26
N ARG A 320 18.40 -6.96 -2.68
CA ARG A 320 17.89 -5.61 -2.47
C ARG A 320 18.96 -4.57 -2.80
N ILE A 321 18.52 -3.53 -3.50
CA ILE A 321 19.26 -2.30 -3.78
C ILE A 321 18.48 -1.17 -3.10
N GLY A 322 19.05 -0.54 -2.08
CA GLY A 322 18.33 0.42 -1.24
C GLY A 322 19.14 1.66 -0.93
N VAL A 323 18.50 2.83 -1.04
CA VAL A 323 19.01 4.05 -0.45
C VAL A 323 18.68 4.06 1.04
N GLU A 324 19.71 4.14 1.86
CA GLU A 324 19.62 4.19 3.31
C GLU A 324 20.62 5.24 3.82
N ASP A 325 20.13 6.23 4.56
CA ASP A 325 20.95 7.34 5.07
C ASP A 325 21.69 8.11 3.95
N GLY A 326 21.07 8.18 2.77
CA GLY A 326 21.61 8.90 1.61
C GLY A 326 22.67 8.14 0.80
N LEU A 327 22.96 6.88 1.12
CA LEU A 327 23.87 6.02 0.36
C LEU A 327 23.15 4.79 -0.17
N VAL A 328 23.58 4.29 -1.33
CA VAL A 328 23.03 3.05 -1.91
C VAL A 328 23.70 1.83 -1.31
N LYS A 329 22.93 0.87 -0.82
CA LYS A 329 23.39 -0.38 -0.22
C LYS A 329 22.82 -1.57 -0.99
N TYR A 330 23.64 -2.61 -1.07
CA TYR A 330 23.35 -3.83 -1.82
C TYR A 330 23.40 -5.01 -0.87
N SER A 331 22.33 -5.80 -0.85
CA SER A 331 22.22 -6.94 0.06
C SER A 331 21.68 -8.19 -0.61
N GLN A 332 22.14 -9.33 -0.10
CA GLN A 332 21.63 -10.66 -0.40
C GLN A 332 21.08 -11.26 0.89
N ASN A 333 19.82 -11.71 0.87
CA ASN A 333 19.13 -12.30 2.00
C ASN A 333 19.16 -11.43 3.28
N GLY A 334 19.10 -10.10 3.09
CA GLY A 334 19.13 -9.10 4.16
C GLY A 334 20.52 -8.77 4.71
N VAL A 335 21.58 -9.40 4.19
CA VAL A 335 22.98 -9.08 4.57
C VAL A 335 23.57 -8.12 3.56
N VAL A 336 23.97 -6.93 4.00
CA VAL A 336 24.65 -5.93 3.16
C VAL A 336 26.04 -6.44 2.79
N GLY A 337 26.29 -6.62 1.50
CA GLY A 337 27.59 -7.01 0.96
C GLY A 337 28.40 -5.85 0.41
N TYR A 338 27.74 -4.76 -0.01
CA TYR A 338 28.41 -3.56 -0.53
C TYR A 338 27.59 -2.29 -0.23
N THR A 339 28.29 -1.17 -0.04
CA THR A 339 27.72 0.17 0.13
C THR A 339 28.44 1.10 -0.83
N SER A 340 27.67 1.85 -1.61
CA SER A 340 28.18 2.83 -2.55
C SER A 340 28.85 4.00 -1.82
N ASP A 341 29.96 4.46 -2.38
CA ASP A 341 30.56 5.74 -2.01
C ASP A 341 29.87 6.93 -2.72
N THR A 342 28.98 6.65 -3.68
CA THR A 342 28.31 7.66 -4.50
C THR A 342 26.84 7.79 -4.07
N PRO A 343 26.41 8.97 -3.58
CA PRO A 343 25.00 9.24 -3.33
C PRO A 343 24.18 9.17 -4.64
N PRO A 344 22.95 8.68 -4.60
CA PRO A 344 22.11 8.62 -5.80
C PRO A 344 21.61 10.01 -6.21
N ALA A 345 21.42 10.19 -7.52
CA ALA A 345 20.65 11.30 -8.06
C ALA A 345 19.17 10.89 -8.19
N TYR A 346 18.27 11.65 -7.56
CA TYR A 346 16.83 11.40 -7.65
C TYR A 346 16.21 12.13 -8.86
N PRO A 347 15.11 11.61 -9.42
CA PRO A 347 14.39 10.39 -9.01
C PRO A 347 15.10 9.10 -9.44
N LEU A 348 14.84 8.01 -8.73
CA LEU A 348 15.30 6.65 -9.07
C LEU A 348 14.11 5.77 -9.48
N LEU A 349 14.24 5.10 -10.62
CA LEU A 349 13.33 4.09 -11.15
C LEU A 349 13.94 2.69 -10.94
N VAL A 350 13.11 1.64 -10.89
CA VAL A 350 13.60 0.29 -11.14
C VAL A 350 13.87 0.15 -12.63
N ASP A 351 15.05 -0.31 -12.97
CA ASP A 351 15.47 -0.56 -14.35
C ASP A 351 16.04 -1.97 -14.47
N THR A 352 15.91 -2.57 -15.65
CA THR A 352 16.23 -3.99 -15.86
C THR A 352 16.85 -4.28 -17.21
N THR A 353 17.76 -5.26 -17.22
CA THR A 353 18.32 -5.87 -18.43
C THR A 353 18.23 -7.39 -18.33
N LEU A 354 17.78 -8.05 -19.38
CA LEU A 354 17.61 -9.50 -19.46
C LEU A 354 18.29 -10.01 -20.73
N TRP A 355 19.25 -10.93 -20.60
CA TRP A 355 20.11 -11.29 -21.73
C TRP A 355 19.74 -12.61 -22.37
N ASN A 356 19.37 -13.59 -21.56
CA ASN A 356 19.13 -14.95 -22.04
C ASN A 356 17.63 -15.21 -22.26
N ASP A 357 17.32 -16.04 -23.25
CA ASP A 357 15.97 -16.50 -23.53
C ASP A 357 15.37 -17.11 -22.26
N ASN A 358 14.11 -16.77 -21.97
CA ASN A 358 13.39 -17.13 -20.74
C ASN A 358 13.98 -16.56 -19.43
N ALA A 359 14.92 -15.60 -19.48
CA ALA A 359 15.35 -14.88 -18.29
C ALA A 359 14.15 -14.23 -17.58
N THR A 360 14.17 -14.29 -16.24
CA THR A 360 13.09 -13.80 -15.38
C THR A 360 13.59 -12.83 -14.32
N ILE A 361 12.80 -11.77 -14.12
CA ILE A 361 12.77 -10.99 -12.88
C ILE A 361 11.48 -11.39 -12.16
N SER A 362 11.59 -11.82 -10.90
CA SER A 362 10.45 -12.32 -10.12
C SER A 362 10.32 -11.62 -8.78
N ASN A 363 9.07 -11.43 -8.34
CA ASN A 363 8.72 -10.81 -7.06
C ASN A 363 9.40 -9.44 -6.83
N ALA A 364 9.60 -8.67 -7.90
CA ALA A 364 10.15 -7.34 -7.82
C ALA A 364 9.17 -6.41 -7.10
N VAL A 365 9.64 -5.79 -6.03
CA VAL A 365 8.92 -4.79 -5.25
C VAL A 365 9.77 -3.54 -5.11
N ILE A 366 9.12 -2.39 -5.06
CA ILE A 366 9.74 -1.10 -4.76
C ILE A 366 9.10 -0.54 -3.48
N SER A 367 9.87 0.14 -2.66
CA SER A 367 9.39 0.81 -1.46
C SER A 367 10.16 2.09 -1.19
N GLY A 368 9.50 3.14 -0.72
CA GLY A 368 10.17 4.35 -0.28
C GLY A 368 9.23 5.38 0.33
N SER A 369 9.77 6.21 1.22
CA SER A 369 9.01 7.24 1.92
C SER A 369 8.41 8.31 1.00
N ALA A 370 8.97 8.48 -0.21
CA ALA A 370 8.50 9.40 -1.25
C ALA A 370 8.33 8.69 -2.61
N LEU A 371 7.51 7.63 -2.61
CA LEU A 371 7.19 6.85 -3.81
C LEU A 371 6.10 7.53 -4.64
N ALA A 372 6.44 7.94 -5.87
CA ALA A 372 5.49 8.45 -6.86
C ALA A 372 5.31 7.45 -7.99
N THR A 373 4.18 7.49 -8.68
CA THR A 373 3.92 6.73 -9.91
C THR A 373 3.79 7.67 -11.09
N SER A 374 4.35 7.31 -12.23
CA SER A 374 4.08 7.92 -13.54
C SER A 374 2.60 8.04 -13.81
N VAL A 375 2.17 9.21 -14.30
CA VAL A 375 0.77 9.44 -14.66
C VAL A 375 0.41 8.64 -15.90
N VAL A 376 -0.72 7.91 -15.82
CA VAL A 376 -1.39 7.31 -16.97
C VAL A 376 -2.50 8.26 -17.42
N TRP A 377 -2.37 8.80 -18.62
CA TRP A 377 -3.32 9.77 -19.16
C TRP A 377 -4.63 9.13 -19.63
N SER A 378 -5.71 9.90 -19.53
CA SER A 378 -7.03 9.62 -20.09
C SER A 378 -7.72 10.93 -20.50
N ALA A 379 -8.88 10.82 -21.16
CA ALA A 379 -9.64 11.97 -21.67
C ALA A 379 -8.79 12.96 -22.50
N LEU A 380 -7.88 12.43 -23.33
CA LEU A 380 -7.04 13.22 -24.23
C LEU A 380 -7.88 14.07 -25.18
N ALA A 381 -7.69 15.38 -25.13
CA ALA A 381 -8.31 16.34 -26.05
C ALA A 381 -7.19 17.14 -26.73
N ASN A 382 -7.14 17.10 -28.07
CA ASN A 382 -6.11 17.78 -28.89
C ASN A 382 -4.67 17.61 -28.39
N ALA A 383 -4.41 16.48 -27.72
CA ALA A 383 -3.14 16.16 -27.09
C ALA A 383 -2.78 14.69 -27.35
N THR A 384 -1.48 14.42 -27.39
CA THR A 384 -0.92 13.07 -27.51
C THR A 384 -0.08 12.78 -26.27
N ALA A 385 -0.30 11.61 -25.67
CA ALA A 385 0.53 11.12 -24.58
C ALA A 385 1.68 10.25 -25.12
N SER A 386 2.86 10.40 -24.52
CA SER A 386 4.01 9.52 -24.73
C SER A 386 4.55 9.11 -23.37
N GLY A 387 4.17 7.92 -22.89
CA GLY A 387 4.38 7.57 -21.49
C GLY A 387 3.59 8.50 -20.57
N ASN A 388 4.28 9.12 -19.60
CA ASN A 388 3.71 10.13 -18.71
C ASN A 388 3.89 11.58 -19.21
N ASP A 389 4.43 11.78 -20.41
CA ASP A 389 4.49 13.09 -21.04
C ASP A 389 3.23 13.38 -21.85
N LEU A 390 2.84 14.65 -21.89
CA LEU A 390 1.70 15.14 -22.64
C LEU A 390 2.11 16.28 -23.54
N GLN A 391 1.74 16.21 -24.83
CA GLN A 391 2.02 17.25 -25.82
C GLN A 391 0.74 17.69 -26.52
N LYS A 392 0.55 18.99 -26.72
CA LYS A 392 -0.50 19.52 -27.60
C LYS A 392 -0.22 19.10 -29.04
N SER A 393 -1.14 18.35 -29.65
CA SER A 393 -1.01 17.77 -30.99
C SER A 393 -2.07 18.27 -31.99
N GLY A 394 -3.06 19.04 -31.53
CA GLY A 394 -4.09 19.65 -32.36
C GLY A 394 -4.68 20.93 -31.75
N GLY A 395 -5.77 21.44 -32.34
CA GLY A 395 -6.44 22.66 -31.89
C GLY A 395 -5.83 23.96 -32.47
N CYS A 396 -6.23 25.11 -31.92
CA CYS A 396 -5.65 26.41 -32.26
C CYS A 396 -4.57 26.88 -31.29
N ASP A 397 -3.62 27.67 -31.79
CA ASP A 397 -2.59 28.30 -30.96
C ASP A 397 -3.19 29.41 -30.10
N GLY A 398 -2.85 29.42 -28.82
CA GLY A 398 -3.42 30.32 -27.81
C GLY A 398 -4.79 29.89 -27.28
N CYS A 399 -5.32 28.75 -27.72
CA CYS A 399 -6.61 28.22 -27.29
C CYS A 399 -6.43 27.15 -26.21
N ALA A 400 -7.11 27.31 -25.07
CA ALA A 400 -7.22 26.28 -24.03
C ALA A 400 -8.18 25.17 -24.47
N ASP A 401 -7.83 24.48 -25.56
CA ASP A 401 -8.60 23.41 -26.19
C ASP A 401 -7.85 22.07 -26.19
N ALA A 402 -6.71 21.97 -25.50
CA ALA A 402 -5.96 20.74 -25.33
C ALA A 402 -5.62 20.45 -23.87
N GLY A 403 -5.65 19.17 -23.51
CA GLY A 403 -5.46 18.71 -22.15
C GLY A 403 -5.74 17.22 -22.00
N ALA A 404 -5.54 16.73 -20.77
CA ALA A 404 -5.85 15.38 -20.34
C ALA A 404 -5.86 15.33 -18.81
N ILE A 405 -6.49 14.27 -18.28
CA ILE A 405 -6.48 13.95 -16.84
C ILE A 405 -5.77 12.62 -16.58
N SER A 406 -5.29 12.42 -15.36
CA SER A 406 -4.82 11.10 -14.92
C SER A 406 -5.97 10.09 -14.78
N GLN A 407 -5.69 8.81 -15.03
CA GLN A 407 -6.56 7.70 -14.61
C GLN A 407 -6.46 7.45 -13.09
N GLN A 408 -5.28 7.70 -12.54
CA GLN A 408 -5.00 7.60 -11.12
C GLN A 408 -5.59 8.80 -10.37
N GLN A 409 -5.95 8.59 -9.11
CA GLN A 409 -6.51 9.62 -8.23
C GLN A 409 -5.91 9.55 -6.83
N ILE A 410 -5.80 10.69 -6.15
CA ILE A 410 -5.58 10.77 -4.71
C ILE A 410 -6.97 10.72 -4.07
N ALA A 411 -7.35 9.57 -3.52
CA ALA A 411 -8.72 9.36 -3.01
C ALA A 411 -8.99 10.11 -1.69
N SER A 412 -7.96 10.30 -0.87
CA SER A 412 -8.02 11.03 0.40
C SER A 412 -6.62 11.22 0.97
N GLY A 413 -6.43 12.20 1.86
CA GLY A 413 -5.19 12.38 2.61
C GLY A 413 -4.03 12.93 1.79
N ASP A 414 -2.81 12.72 2.27
CA ASP A 414 -1.62 13.33 1.66
C ASP A 414 -1.30 12.72 0.31
N GLY A 415 -0.82 13.57 -0.60
CA GLY A 415 -0.48 13.19 -1.96
C GLY A 415 -0.04 14.40 -2.77
N TYR A 416 0.52 14.19 -3.95
CA TYR A 416 0.97 15.27 -4.81
C TYR A 416 0.98 14.88 -6.28
N VAL A 417 1.00 15.90 -7.14
CA VAL A 417 1.48 15.80 -8.52
C VAL A 417 2.76 16.58 -8.67
N MET A 418 3.67 16.08 -9.49
CA MET A 418 4.93 16.73 -9.85
C MET A 418 5.14 16.64 -11.36
N PHE A 419 5.68 17.70 -11.96
CA PHE A 419 6.03 17.75 -13.39
C PHE A 419 7.23 18.66 -13.63
N THR A 420 7.91 18.46 -14.74
CA THR A 420 9.11 19.21 -15.12
C THR A 420 8.82 20.14 -16.30
N ALA A 421 9.26 21.40 -16.19
CA ALA A 421 9.28 22.31 -17.32
C ALA A 421 10.45 21.97 -18.25
N VAL A 422 10.20 21.73 -19.54
CA VAL A 422 11.26 21.47 -20.54
C VAL A 422 11.55 22.67 -21.45
N ASP A 423 10.65 23.65 -21.45
CA ASP A 423 10.79 24.94 -22.14
C ASP A 423 10.26 26.08 -21.25
N ALA A 424 10.62 27.31 -21.60
CA ALA A 424 10.14 28.53 -20.93
C ALA A 424 9.34 29.46 -21.87
N THR A 425 8.73 28.91 -22.93
CA THR A 425 8.20 29.70 -24.06
C THR A 425 6.77 29.37 -24.45
N THR A 426 6.11 28.45 -23.75
CA THR A 426 4.74 28.00 -24.10
C THR A 426 3.76 28.17 -22.94
N ASN A 427 2.52 28.57 -23.25
CA ASN A 427 1.44 28.70 -22.27
C ASN A 427 0.80 27.35 -21.96
N ARG A 428 0.87 26.94 -20.70
CA ARG A 428 0.35 25.66 -20.20
C ARG A 428 0.15 25.67 -18.70
N SER A 429 -0.73 24.81 -18.20
CA SER A 429 -1.00 24.64 -16.77
C SER A 429 -1.14 23.16 -16.44
N ALA A 430 -0.70 22.78 -15.24
CA ALA A 430 -0.93 21.46 -14.68
C ALA A 430 -1.12 21.55 -13.17
N GLY A 431 -1.88 20.63 -12.60
CA GLY A 431 -2.26 20.70 -11.20
C GLY A 431 -3.11 19.54 -10.71
N LEU A 432 -3.73 19.73 -9.55
CA LEU A 432 -4.69 18.80 -8.96
C LEU A 432 -6.11 19.34 -9.14
N SER A 433 -7.05 18.48 -9.51
CA SER A 433 -8.47 18.84 -9.64
C SER A 433 -9.41 17.74 -9.14
N SER A 434 -10.53 18.11 -8.53
CA SER A 434 -11.56 17.20 -8.01
C SER A 434 -12.56 16.71 -9.06
N GLY A 435 -12.43 17.20 -10.29
CA GLY A 435 -13.19 16.79 -11.46
C GLY A 435 -12.67 17.50 -12.70
N ASN A 436 -13.20 17.13 -13.87
CA ASN A 436 -12.92 17.81 -15.13
C ASN A 436 -14.22 17.96 -15.92
N THR A 437 -14.55 19.19 -16.32
CA THR A 437 -15.63 19.46 -17.27
C THR A 437 -15.15 19.86 -18.66
N ASP A 438 -13.93 20.41 -18.79
CA ASP A 438 -13.30 20.72 -20.07
C ASP A 438 -11.74 20.81 -20.02
N THR A 439 -11.13 21.49 -21.00
CA THR A 439 -9.66 21.63 -21.15
C THR A 439 -9.13 22.98 -20.65
N SER A 440 -9.96 23.76 -19.95
CA SER A 440 -9.65 25.07 -19.42
C SER A 440 -8.77 24.99 -18.19
N ALA A 441 -7.77 25.87 -18.09
CA ALA A 441 -6.99 26.03 -16.87
C ALA A 441 -7.84 26.52 -15.67
N ALA A 442 -9.05 27.04 -15.91
CA ALA A 442 -9.97 27.47 -14.86
C ALA A 442 -10.63 26.29 -14.13
N ASP A 443 -10.70 25.13 -14.77
CA ASP A 443 -11.29 23.90 -14.20
C ASP A 443 -10.30 23.16 -13.29
N ILE A 444 -9.03 23.55 -13.29
CA ILE A 444 -8.01 22.98 -12.41
C ILE A 444 -8.11 23.65 -11.05
N ASP A 445 -8.54 22.89 -10.03
CA ASP A 445 -8.72 23.41 -8.66
C ASP A 445 -7.43 24.04 -8.10
N PHE A 446 -6.28 23.40 -8.33
CA PHE A 446 -4.98 23.82 -7.82
C PHE A 446 -3.90 23.74 -8.91
N ALA A 447 -3.68 24.82 -9.65
CA ALA A 447 -2.84 24.86 -10.83
C ALA A 447 -1.52 25.62 -10.63
N ILE A 448 -0.47 25.12 -11.28
CA ILE A 448 0.71 25.91 -11.63
C ILE A 448 0.62 26.22 -13.12
N ALA A 449 0.57 27.51 -13.45
CA ALA A 449 0.58 28.02 -14.80
C ALA A 449 2.01 28.43 -15.20
N LEU A 450 2.44 27.98 -16.36
CA LEU A 450 3.70 28.33 -17.01
C LEU A 450 3.37 29.16 -18.25
N ALA A 451 3.85 30.40 -18.29
CA ALA A 451 3.53 31.37 -19.33
C ALA A 451 4.64 31.45 -20.39
N SER A 452 4.25 31.83 -21.61
CA SER A 452 5.17 31.94 -22.75
C SER A 452 6.20 33.07 -22.64
N ASP A 453 6.08 33.94 -21.64
CA ASP A 453 7.07 34.96 -21.28
C ASP A 453 8.12 34.45 -20.28
N GLY A 454 8.08 33.15 -19.94
CA GLY A 454 9.01 32.51 -19.03
C GLY A 454 8.68 32.74 -17.55
N THR A 455 7.45 33.15 -17.21
CA THR A 455 7.00 33.30 -15.82
C THR A 455 6.09 32.16 -15.37
N ALA A 456 6.17 31.80 -14.09
CA ALA A 456 5.32 30.81 -13.44
C ALA A 456 4.41 31.47 -12.39
N ALA A 457 3.20 30.95 -12.22
CA ALA A 457 2.22 31.48 -11.27
C ALA A 457 1.32 30.38 -10.69
N VAL A 458 0.75 30.65 -9.53
CA VAL A 458 -0.28 29.79 -8.91
C VAL A 458 -1.66 30.33 -9.26
N TYR A 459 -2.53 29.45 -9.73
CA TYR A 459 -3.94 29.69 -9.90
C TYR A 459 -4.74 28.64 -9.13
N GLU A 460 -5.87 29.05 -8.55
CA GLU A 460 -6.83 28.16 -7.89
C GLU A 460 -8.22 28.40 -8.49
N ALA A 461 -8.81 27.38 -9.10
CA ALA A 461 -10.08 27.48 -9.84
C ALA A 461 -10.13 28.70 -10.81
N GLY A 462 -9.04 28.89 -11.56
CA GLY A 462 -8.86 30.02 -12.49
C GLY A 462 -8.55 31.38 -11.86
N ALA A 463 -8.56 31.51 -10.53
CA ALA A 463 -8.22 32.75 -9.84
C ALA A 463 -6.70 32.81 -9.54
N TRP A 464 -6.06 33.92 -9.92
CA TRP A 464 -4.65 34.16 -9.62
C TRP A 464 -4.41 34.26 -8.11
N GLN A 465 -3.39 33.56 -7.60
CA GLN A 465 -3.03 33.56 -6.18
C GLN A 465 -1.63 34.11 -5.91
N ALA A 466 -0.63 33.70 -6.70
CA ALA A 466 0.76 34.07 -6.46
C ALA A 466 1.59 34.10 -7.74
N ASN A 467 2.57 35.00 -7.78
CA ASN A 467 3.63 35.01 -8.80
C ASN A 467 4.84 34.22 -8.28
N LEU A 468 5.32 33.26 -9.06
CA LEU A 468 6.49 32.43 -8.74
C LEU A 468 7.76 32.92 -9.46
N GLY A 469 7.65 33.98 -10.27
CA GLY A 469 8.74 34.59 -11.01
C GLY A 469 9.17 33.80 -12.25
N ALA A 470 10.36 34.11 -12.75
CA ALA A 470 10.90 33.45 -13.94
C ALA A 470 11.21 31.97 -13.68
N TYR A 471 10.88 31.10 -14.64
CA TYR A 471 11.23 29.69 -14.63
C TYR A 471 12.14 29.30 -15.79
N ALA A 472 12.81 28.17 -15.67
CA ALA A 472 13.77 27.64 -16.63
C ALA A 472 13.43 26.19 -16.98
N ALA A 473 13.91 25.74 -18.14
CA ALA A 473 13.92 24.32 -18.45
C ALA A 473 14.72 23.55 -17.38
N GLY A 474 14.17 22.43 -16.93
CA GLY A 474 14.65 21.63 -15.80
C GLY A 474 14.00 21.96 -14.46
N ASP A 475 13.26 23.07 -14.31
CA ASP A 475 12.52 23.33 -13.08
C ASP A 475 11.43 22.28 -12.84
N VAL A 476 11.37 21.79 -11.61
CA VAL A 476 10.38 20.81 -11.16
C VAL A 476 9.33 21.49 -10.29
N PHE A 477 8.08 21.39 -10.70
CA PHE A 477 6.93 21.96 -10.02
C PHE A 477 6.12 20.86 -9.34
N ARG A 478 5.67 21.12 -8.10
CA ARG A 478 4.87 20.17 -7.32
C ARG A 478 3.69 20.86 -6.66
N VAL A 479 2.50 20.28 -6.81
CA VAL A 479 1.28 20.64 -6.07
C VAL A 479 0.95 19.48 -5.14
N ALA A 480 0.97 19.72 -3.83
CA ALA A 480 0.89 18.68 -2.81
C ALA A 480 -0.21 19.00 -1.80
N VAL A 481 -0.95 17.98 -1.35
CA VAL A 481 -1.71 18.02 -0.11
C VAL A 481 -0.85 17.44 1.01
N GLU A 482 -0.65 18.23 2.05
CA GLU A 482 0.09 17.84 3.25
C GLU A 482 -0.73 18.20 4.49
N VAL A 483 -1.15 17.19 5.24
CA VAL A 483 -1.99 17.32 6.45
C VAL A 483 -3.25 18.16 6.16
N GLY A 484 -3.90 17.87 5.03
CA GLY A 484 -5.13 18.55 4.59
C GLY A 484 -4.93 19.97 4.04
N VAL A 485 -3.69 20.43 3.85
CA VAL A 485 -3.37 21.77 3.30
C VAL A 485 -2.69 21.63 1.94
N VAL A 486 -3.16 22.37 0.92
CA VAL A 486 -2.50 22.40 -0.39
C VAL A 486 -1.28 23.32 -0.37
N LYS A 487 -0.15 22.83 -0.86
CA LYS A 487 1.13 23.51 -0.91
C LYS A 487 1.78 23.34 -2.28
N TYR A 488 2.47 24.39 -2.70
CA TYR A 488 3.10 24.50 -4.01
C TYR A 488 4.60 24.62 -3.84
N TYR A 489 5.35 23.84 -4.61
CA TYR A 489 6.80 23.79 -4.53
C TYR A 489 7.43 23.98 -5.90
N ARG A 490 8.62 24.57 -5.91
CA ARG A 490 9.54 24.59 -7.04
C ARG A 490 10.90 24.08 -6.58
N ASN A 491 11.45 23.09 -7.26
CA ASN A 491 12.74 22.46 -6.92
C ASN A 491 12.83 22.13 -5.42
N ALA A 492 11.82 21.44 -4.90
CA ALA A 492 11.63 21.08 -3.48
C ALA A 492 11.46 22.26 -2.49
N THR A 493 11.52 23.51 -2.93
CA THR A 493 11.31 24.69 -2.08
C THR A 493 9.83 25.07 -2.05
N LEU A 494 9.24 25.23 -0.86
CA LEU A 494 7.87 25.72 -0.70
C LEU A 494 7.78 27.16 -1.20
N VAL A 495 6.92 27.41 -2.19
CA VAL A 495 6.74 28.74 -2.79
C VAL A 495 5.37 29.36 -2.50
N TYR A 496 4.36 28.55 -2.20
CA TYR A 496 3.03 29.04 -1.82
C TYR A 496 2.26 28.00 -1.00
N THR A 497 1.42 28.46 -0.08
CA THR A 497 0.51 27.63 0.73
C THR A 497 -0.91 28.14 0.51
N SER A 498 -1.79 27.25 0.06
CA SER A 498 -3.19 27.57 -0.18
C SER A 498 -3.93 27.82 1.13
N THR A 499 -4.92 28.71 1.07
CA THR A 499 -5.94 28.85 2.11
C THR A 499 -7.17 27.97 1.85
N THR A 500 -7.24 27.36 0.67
CA THR A 500 -8.35 26.55 0.20
C THR A 500 -8.06 25.09 0.52
N ALA A 501 -9.01 24.41 1.16
CA ALA A 501 -8.89 22.97 1.44
C ALA A 501 -9.20 22.15 0.17
N PRO A 502 -8.53 21.02 -0.05
CA PRO A 502 -8.79 20.16 -1.21
C PRO A 502 -10.14 19.44 -1.08
N ALA A 503 -10.83 19.31 -2.21
CA ALA A 503 -11.95 18.38 -2.36
C ALA A 503 -11.44 17.09 -3.03
N TYR A 504 -11.81 15.94 -2.49
CA TYR A 504 -11.37 14.63 -2.99
C TYR A 504 -12.50 13.91 -3.75
N PRO A 505 -12.16 12.96 -4.65
CA PRO A 505 -10.81 12.54 -5.05
C PRO A 505 -10.12 13.58 -5.95
N LEU A 506 -8.79 13.67 -5.91
CA LEU A 506 -8.01 14.57 -6.77
C LEU A 506 -7.34 13.82 -7.92
N LEU A 507 -7.52 14.29 -9.14
CA LEU A 507 -6.86 13.85 -10.36
C LEU A 507 -5.75 14.84 -10.72
N VAL A 508 -4.78 14.39 -11.50
CA VAL A 508 -3.93 15.31 -12.27
C VAL A 508 -4.75 15.86 -13.41
N ASP A 509 -4.73 17.17 -13.59
CA ASP A 509 -5.41 17.85 -14.69
C ASP A 509 -4.46 18.83 -15.39
N THR A 510 -4.68 19.05 -16.69
CA THR A 510 -3.79 19.83 -17.56
C THR A 510 -4.55 20.67 -18.58
N SER A 511 -3.98 21.83 -18.90
CA SER A 511 -4.46 22.71 -19.96
C SER A 511 -3.28 23.24 -20.78
N LEU A 512 -3.31 23.04 -22.10
CA LEU A 512 -2.23 23.39 -23.01
C LEU A 512 -2.75 24.34 -24.09
N SER A 513 -2.26 25.57 -24.07
CA SER A 513 -2.75 26.63 -24.97
C SER A 513 -1.83 26.91 -26.16
N SER A 514 -0.52 26.87 -25.96
CA SER A 514 0.43 27.10 -27.06
C SER A 514 0.66 25.83 -27.89
N VAL A 515 0.81 25.98 -29.21
CA VAL A 515 1.30 24.90 -30.08
C VAL A 515 2.64 24.39 -29.57
N ASN A 516 2.81 23.06 -29.57
CA ASN A 516 3.96 22.33 -29.02
C ASN A 516 4.17 22.47 -27.50
N ALA A 517 3.22 23.04 -26.76
CA ALA A 517 3.28 22.99 -25.30
C ALA A 517 3.34 21.54 -24.81
N THR A 518 4.16 21.30 -23.79
CA THR A 518 4.30 19.99 -23.15
C THR A 518 4.27 20.08 -21.63
N ILE A 519 3.72 19.04 -21.00
CA ILE A 519 3.91 18.77 -19.57
C ILE A 519 4.65 17.44 -19.49
N ASN A 520 5.83 17.44 -18.87
CA ASN A 520 6.75 16.30 -18.92
C ASN A 520 7.06 15.73 -17.54
N ASN A 521 7.49 14.47 -17.52
CA ASN A 521 7.88 13.72 -16.35
C ASN A 521 6.81 13.77 -15.26
N VAL A 522 5.54 13.63 -15.66
CA VAL A 522 4.42 13.80 -14.74
C VAL A 522 4.30 12.56 -13.86
N VAL A 523 4.42 12.77 -12.56
CA VAL A 523 4.26 11.73 -11.55
C VAL A 523 3.28 12.19 -10.49
N MET A 524 2.58 11.24 -9.89
CA MET A 524 1.73 11.50 -8.74
C MET A 524 1.99 10.52 -7.63
N ALA A 525 1.82 10.97 -6.39
CA ALA A 525 1.84 10.12 -5.21
C ALA A 525 0.57 10.35 -4.40
N GLY A 526 0.11 9.30 -3.73
CA GLY A 526 -1.02 9.33 -2.81
C GLY A 526 -1.02 8.03 -2.01
N ILE A 527 -1.67 8.03 -0.86
CA ILE A 527 -1.81 6.81 -0.06
C ILE A 527 -2.63 5.79 -0.87
N PRO A 528 -2.05 4.65 -1.31
CA PRO A 528 -2.82 3.60 -1.98
C PRO A 528 -3.78 2.95 -0.98
N GLN A 529 -4.96 2.51 -1.44
CA GLN A 529 -5.83 1.60 -0.66
C GLN A 529 -5.52 0.13 -0.94
#